data_AF-B1Q467-F1
#
_entry.id   AF-B1Q467-F1
#
_cell.length_a   1.000
_cell.length_b   1.000
_cell.length_c   1.000
_cell.angle_alpha   90.00
_cell.angle_beta   90.00
_cell.angle_gamma   90.00
#
_symmetry.space_group_name_H-M   'P 1'
#
loop_
_entity.id
_entity.type
_entity.pdbx_description
1 polymer ?
#
loop_
_entity_poly.entity_id
_entity_poly.type
_entity_poly.pdbx_seq_one_letter_code
_entity_poly.pdbx_strand_id
1 'polypeptide(L)'
;AIISIRQQRKKTLFSEKVEEFRENIVRYDDEGGGEEDTEAFDISALRTRAVLRTHKPRKKITTEIHSLYRQSLQVGPDSAIFRQFISEKLEEANTDPSVPPYDSLQTYAFEGTGSLAGSLSSLGSNTSDVDQNYEYLVGWGPPFKQLAGMYTSQRSTRD
;
A
#
# COMPACT_ATOMS: atom_id res chain seq x y z
N ALA A 1 16.58 9.79 -13.61
CA ALA A 1 15.16 9.53 -13.95
C ALA A 1 14.30 10.26 -12.93
N ILE A 2 13.37 11.11 -13.38
CA ILE A 2 12.50 11.91 -12.49
C ILE A 2 11.21 11.10 -12.30
N ILE A 3 10.91 10.68 -11.07
CA ILE A 3 9.69 9.94 -10.74
C ILE A 3 8.61 10.95 -10.35
N SER A 4 7.61 11.11 -11.21
CA SER A 4 6.45 11.98 -10.97
C SER A 4 5.35 11.18 -10.27
N ILE A 5 5.02 11.54 -9.03
CA ILE A 5 3.91 10.92 -8.27
C ILE A 5 2.60 11.62 -8.63
N ARG A 6 1.65 10.90 -9.24
CA ARG A 6 0.30 11.38 -9.55
C ARG A 6 -0.63 11.13 -8.35
N GLN A 7 -0.93 12.17 -7.58
CA GLN A 7 -1.96 12.11 -6.53
C GLN A 7 -3.35 12.01 -7.18
N GLN A 8 -4.09 10.94 -6.90
CA GLN A 8 -5.54 10.89 -7.17
C GLN A 8 -6.28 11.55 -6.01
N ARG A 9 -6.93 12.69 -6.27
CA ARG A 9 -7.86 13.33 -5.35
C ARG A 9 -9.15 12.50 -5.26
N LYS A 10 -9.58 12.23 -4.02
CA LYS A 10 -10.86 11.58 -3.71
C LYS A 10 -12.03 12.44 -4.24
N LYS A 11 -13.03 11.75 -4.79
CA LYS A 11 -14.22 12.28 -5.46
C LYS A 11 -15.05 13.17 -4.51
N THR A 12 -15.50 14.30 -5.03
CA THR A 12 -16.49 15.19 -4.39
C THR A 12 -17.82 14.45 -4.28
N LEU A 13 -18.32 14.32 -3.05
CA LEU A 13 -19.69 13.92 -2.77
C LEU A 13 -20.64 15.06 -3.19
N PHE A 14 -21.85 14.66 -3.55
CA PHE A 14 -23.03 15.45 -3.92
C PHE A 14 -23.22 15.76 -5.41
N SER A 15 -23.98 14.87 -6.06
CA SER A 15 -25.14 15.29 -6.85
C SER A 15 -26.21 14.20 -6.71
N GLU A 16 -27.16 14.42 -5.80
CA GLU A 16 -28.37 13.61 -5.69
C GLU A 16 -29.52 14.46 -6.26
N LYS A 17 -30.34 13.82 -7.11
CA LYS A 17 -31.56 14.30 -7.78
C LYS A 17 -31.38 14.97 -9.15
N VAL A 18 -31.12 14.14 -10.17
CA VAL A 18 -31.78 14.22 -11.49
C VAL A 18 -31.92 12.79 -12.06
N GLU A 19 -33.18 12.34 -12.14
CA GLU A 19 -33.78 11.35 -13.05
C GLU A 19 -33.36 9.86 -13.02
N GLU A 20 -34.05 9.11 -12.16
CA GLU A 20 -34.96 7.97 -12.42
C GLU A 20 -35.09 7.39 -13.87
N PHE A 21 -34.02 7.14 -14.63
CA PHE A 21 -34.14 6.39 -15.92
C PHE A 21 -32.96 5.47 -16.27
N ARG A 22 -32.17 4.99 -15.31
CA ARG A 22 -31.14 3.95 -15.61
C ARG A 22 -31.11 2.82 -14.60
N GLU A 23 -32.28 2.31 -14.28
CA GLU A 23 -32.43 0.92 -13.88
C GLU A 23 -32.28 0.05 -15.14
N ASN A 24 -31.76 -1.18 -15.02
CA ASN A 24 -31.37 -2.09 -16.11
C ASN A 24 -29.92 -2.01 -16.64
N ILE A 25 -28.96 -1.50 -15.86
CA ILE A 25 -27.56 -1.91 -16.07
C ILE A 25 -27.23 -3.00 -15.05
N VAL A 26 -27.61 -4.24 -15.38
CA VAL A 26 -27.12 -5.43 -14.68
C VAL A 26 -25.72 -5.70 -15.23
N ARG A 27 -24.69 -5.43 -14.42
CA ARG A 27 -23.32 -5.81 -14.77
C ARG A 27 -23.14 -7.28 -14.45
N TYR A 28 -23.08 -8.11 -15.49
CA TYR A 28 -22.56 -9.46 -15.40
C TYR A 28 -21.03 -9.37 -15.53
N ASP A 29 -20.36 -9.19 -14.39
CA ASP A 29 -18.93 -9.44 -14.25
C ASP A 29 -18.72 -10.76 -13.48
N ASP A 30 -19.64 -11.70 -13.68
CA ASP A 30 -19.58 -13.01 -13.09
C ASP A 30 -19.09 -13.97 -14.16
N GLU A 31 -17.82 -14.32 -14.03
CA GLU A 31 -17.19 -15.45 -14.66
C GLU A 31 -17.93 -16.71 -14.25
N GLY A 32 -19.02 -17.02 -14.97
CA GLY A 32 -19.67 -18.31 -14.97
C GLY A 32 -20.18 -18.81 -13.61
N GLY A 33 -21.40 -18.40 -13.23
CA GLY A 33 -22.21 -19.10 -12.22
C GLY A 33 -22.72 -20.45 -12.71
N GLY A 34 -21.82 -21.36 -13.11
CA GLY A 34 -22.16 -22.62 -13.78
C GLY A 34 -21.50 -23.87 -13.21
N GLU A 35 -20.62 -23.75 -12.21
CA GLU A 35 -19.99 -24.91 -11.58
C GLU A 35 -20.37 -25.13 -10.10
N GLU A 36 -20.92 -24.12 -9.42
CA GLU A 36 -21.28 -24.22 -7.99
C GLU A 36 -22.43 -25.22 -7.72
N ASP A 37 -23.31 -25.49 -8.69
CA ASP A 37 -24.44 -26.41 -8.56
C ASP A 37 -24.12 -27.88 -8.92
N THR A 38 -22.86 -28.26 -9.18
CA THR A 38 -22.55 -29.64 -9.60
C THR A 38 -22.89 -30.70 -8.56
N GLU A 39 -23.02 -30.33 -7.28
CA GLU A 39 -23.45 -31.22 -6.20
C GLU A 39 -24.96 -31.11 -5.86
N ALA A 40 -25.65 -30.10 -6.38
CA ALA A 40 -27.06 -29.83 -6.08
C ALA A 40 -28.07 -30.63 -6.93
N PHE A 41 -27.61 -31.34 -7.97
CA PHE A 41 -28.47 -32.12 -8.84
C PHE A 41 -28.65 -33.57 -8.36
N ASP A 42 -29.85 -33.91 -7.88
CA ASP A 42 -30.25 -35.29 -7.63
C ASP A 42 -30.61 -36.01 -8.95
N ILE A 43 -29.66 -36.79 -9.47
CA ILE A 43 -29.83 -37.59 -10.69
C ILE A 43 -30.96 -38.62 -10.56
N SER A 44 -31.38 -38.97 -9.33
CA SER A 44 -32.49 -39.88 -9.10
C SER A 44 -33.84 -39.28 -9.49
N ALA A 45 -33.98 -37.95 -9.47
CA ALA A 45 -35.18 -37.25 -9.92
C ALA A 45 -35.42 -37.38 -11.44
N LEU A 46 -34.37 -37.68 -12.22
CA LEU A 46 -34.44 -37.90 -13.66
C LEU A 46 -34.75 -39.36 -14.03
N ARG A 47 -34.85 -40.28 -13.06
CA ARG A 47 -35.17 -41.68 -13.34
C ARG A 47 -36.68 -41.90 -13.38
N THR A 48 -37.20 -42.15 -14.58
CA THR A 48 -38.52 -42.75 -14.75
C THR A 48 -38.55 -44.09 -14.00
N ARG A 49 -39.48 -44.23 -13.04
CA ARG A 49 -39.58 -45.30 -12.01
C ARG A 49 -39.56 -46.76 -12.52
N ALA A 50 -39.55 -46.99 -13.83
CA ALA A 50 -39.62 -48.31 -14.43
C ALA A 50 -38.29 -49.06 -14.56
N VAL A 51 -37.11 -48.43 -14.34
CA VAL A 51 -35.82 -49.14 -14.54
C VAL A 51 -34.90 -48.95 -13.34
N LEU A 52 -35.11 -49.79 -12.32
CA LEU A 52 -34.17 -50.01 -11.22
C LEU A 52 -32.91 -50.71 -11.75
N ARG A 53 -31.99 -49.94 -12.34
CA ARG A 53 -30.61 -50.40 -12.59
C ARG A 53 -29.75 -50.01 -11.39
N THR A 54 -29.24 -51.04 -10.71
CA THR A 54 -28.26 -50.96 -9.62
C THR A 54 -27.07 -50.09 -10.05
N HIS A 55 -26.82 -49.00 -9.31
CA HIS A 55 -25.69 -48.12 -9.58
C HIS A 55 -24.38 -48.84 -9.26
N LYS A 56 -23.51 -49.01 -10.27
CA LYS A 56 -22.07 -49.18 -10.01
C LYS A 56 -21.50 -47.79 -9.72
N PRO A 57 -20.61 -47.63 -8.73
CA PRO A 57 -19.97 -46.35 -8.47
C PRO A 57 -19.24 -45.89 -9.74
N ARG A 58 -19.46 -44.63 -10.15
CA ARG A 58 -18.79 -44.03 -11.29
C ARG A 58 -17.30 -44.06 -11.00
N LYS A 59 -16.53 -44.82 -11.79
CA LYS A 59 -15.07 -44.73 -11.76
C LYS A 59 -14.71 -43.31 -12.15
N LYS A 60 -13.84 -42.65 -11.36
CA LYS A 60 -13.22 -41.39 -11.74
C LYS A 60 -12.61 -41.58 -13.13
N ILE A 61 -13.20 -40.95 -14.14
CA ILE A 61 -12.57 -40.86 -15.45
C ILE A 61 -11.38 -39.94 -15.21
N THR A 62 -10.19 -40.52 -15.13
CA THR A 62 -8.98 -39.71 -15.29
C THR A 62 -9.08 -39.08 -16.66
N THR A 63 -8.77 -37.80 -16.77
CA THR A 63 -8.60 -37.10 -18.05
C THR A 63 -7.36 -37.62 -18.77
N GLU A 64 -7.21 -38.93 -18.90
CA GLU A 64 -6.39 -39.56 -19.91
C GLU A 64 -7.25 -39.66 -21.17
N ILE A 65 -7.65 -38.49 -21.70
CA ILE A 65 -7.99 -38.43 -23.12
C ILE A 65 -6.67 -38.67 -23.82
N HIS A 66 -6.42 -39.95 -24.05
CA HIS A 66 -5.33 -40.51 -24.79
C HIS A 66 -4.96 -39.58 -25.96
N SER A 67 -3.79 -38.97 -25.86
CA SER A 67 -3.08 -38.22 -26.91
C SER A 67 -2.83 -39.03 -28.20
N LEU A 68 -3.38 -40.24 -28.29
CA LEU A 68 -3.26 -41.18 -29.39
C LEU A 68 -3.79 -40.63 -30.71
N TYR A 69 -4.77 -39.70 -30.70
CA TYR A 69 -5.24 -39.07 -31.94
C TYR A 69 -4.16 -38.20 -32.61
N ARG A 70 -3.33 -37.51 -31.82
CA ARG A 70 -2.18 -36.76 -32.36
C ARG A 70 -1.04 -37.68 -32.81
N GLN A 71 -0.89 -38.83 -32.16
CA GLN A 71 0.21 -39.76 -32.42
C GLN A 71 -0.02 -40.59 -33.70
N SER A 72 -1.27 -40.91 -34.04
CA SER A 72 -1.60 -41.73 -35.22
C SER A 72 -1.49 -40.99 -36.56
N LEU A 73 -1.53 -39.65 -36.56
CA LEU A 73 -1.48 -38.86 -37.78
C LEU A 73 -0.06 -38.45 -38.18
N GLN A 74 0.91 -38.52 -37.25
CA GLN A 74 2.30 -38.05 -37.49
C GLN A 74 2.38 -36.60 -38.04
N VAL A 75 1.28 -35.84 -37.90
CA VAL A 75 1.17 -34.43 -38.28
C VAL A 75 1.51 -33.61 -37.03
N GLY A 76 2.78 -33.30 -36.89
CA GLY A 76 3.30 -32.46 -35.82
C GLY A 76 4.82 -32.58 -35.70
N PRO A 77 5.51 -31.60 -35.08
CA PRO A 77 6.94 -31.72 -34.80
C PRO A 77 7.22 -33.00 -33.99
N ASP A 78 8.41 -33.58 -34.17
CA ASP A 78 8.79 -34.82 -33.48
C ASP A 78 8.45 -34.74 -32.00
N SER A 79 7.87 -35.82 -31.48
CA SER A 79 7.39 -35.90 -30.10
C SER A 79 8.48 -35.52 -29.08
N ALA A 80 9.76 -35.79 -29.38
CA ALA A 80 10.88 -35.38 -28.54
C ALA A 80 11.09 -33.86 -28.54
N ILE A 81 11.05 -33.24 -29.72
CA ILE A 81 11.14 -31.78 -29.90
C ILE A 81 9.97 -31.09 -29.19
N PHE A 82 8.75 -31.63 -29.33
CA PHE A 82 7.58 -31.07 -28.66
C PHE A 82 7.68 -31.19 -27.14
N ARG A 83 8.15 -32.32 -26.60
CA ARG A 83 8.40 -32.47 -25.16
C ARG A 83 9.45 -31.47 -24.65
N GLN A 84 10.54 -31.30 -25.39
CA GLN A 84 11.58 -30.34 -25.04
C GLN A 84 11.04 -28.91 -25.03
N PHE A 85 10.27 -28.52 -26.05
CA PHE A 85 9.64 -27.21 -26.13
C PHE A 85 8.69 -26.95 -24.95
N ILE A 86 7.86 -27.93 -24.58
CA ILE A 86 6.96 -27.79 -23.42
C ILE A 86 7.77 -27.66 -22.12
N SER A 87 8.83 -28.44 -21.94
CA SER A 87 9.70 -28.32 -20.77
C SER A 87 10.37 -26.95 -20.69
N GLU A 88 10.87 -26.44 -21.81
CA GLU A 88 11.50 -25.11 -21.91
C GLU A 88 10.49 -24.00 -21.57
N LYS A 89 9.28 -24.06 -22.14
CA LYS A 89 8.21 -23.09 -21.84
C LYS A 89 7.69 -23.18 -20.41
N LEU A 90 7.69 -24.37 -19.82
CA LEU A 90 7.32 -24.57 -18.42
C LEU A 90 8.37 -23.96 -17.48
N GLU A 91 9.65 -24.14 -17.78
CA GLU A 91 10.74 -23.52 -17.01
C GLU A 91 10.68 -21.99 -17.11
N GLU A 92 10.45 -21.46 -18.31
CA GLU A 92 10.23 -20.02 -18.55
C GLU A 92 9.08 -19.48 -17.70
N ALA A 93 7.93 -20.16 -17.69
CA ALA A 93 6.76 -19.76 -16.90
C ALA A 93 6.98 -19.86 -15.38
N ASN A 94 7.69 -20.89 -14.91
CA ASN A 94 7.96 -21.09 -13.48
C ASN A 94 8.95 -20.06 -12.90
N THR A 95 9.76 -19.45 -13.76
CA THR A 95 10.79 -18.47 -13.35
C THR A 95 10.34 -17.03 -13.63
N ASP A 96 9.11 -16.83 -14.10
CA ASP A 96 8.58 -15.50 -14.41
C ASP A 96 8.39 -14.68 -13.12
N PRO A 97 9.14 -13.58 -12.92
CA PRO A 97 9.02 -12.74 -11.73
C PRO A 97 7.80 -11.82 -11.77
N SER A 98 7.07 -11.77 -12.88
CA SER A 98 5.86 -10.97 -13.04
C SER A 98 4.61 -11.64 -12.45
N VAL A 99 4.74 -12.89 -11.99
CA VAL A 99 3.65 -13.61 -11.34
C VAL A 99 3.60 -13.30 -9.83
N PRO A 100 2.42 -13.35 -9.21
CA PRO A 100 2.25 -13.10 -7.78
C PRO A 100 3.03 -14.07 -6.87
N PRO A 101 3.31 -13.71 -5.61
CA PRO A 101 2.81 -12.52 -4.91
C PRO A 101 3.64 -11.27 -5.20
N TYR A 102 2.94 -10.16 -5.49
CA TYR A 102 3.56 -8.84 -5.58
C TYR A 102 3.86 -8.28 -4.19
N ASP A 103 4.85 -7.39 -4.13
CA ASP A 103 5.14 -6.62 -2.92
C ASP A 103 3.96 -5.72 -2.54
N SER A 104 3.63 -5.69 -1.24
CA SER A 104 2.62 -4.79 -0.69
C SER A 104 3.28 -3.57 -0.02
N LEU A 105 2.76 -2.38 -0.28
CA LEU A 105 3.16 -1.18 0.45
C LEU A 105 2.32 -1.05 1.73
N GLN A 106 2.99 -0.89 2.87
CA GLN A 106 2.34 -0.51 4.13
C GLN A 106 2.56 0.97 4.38
N THR A 107 1.48 1.76 4.34
CA THR A 107 1.55 3.20 4.65
C THR A 107 1.39 3.42 6.15
N TYR A 108 2.36 4.08 6.77
CA TYR A 108 2.32 4.52 8.16
C TYR A 108 2.11 6.02 8.21
N ALA A 109 1.17 6.48 9.04
CA ALA A 109 0.83 7.90 9.19
C ALA A 109 0.60 8.27 10.67
N PHE A 110 1.23 7.54 11.59
CA PHE A 110 1.11 7.85 13.01
C PHE A 110 2.04 9.02 13.37
N GLU A 111 1.45 10.16 13.67
CA GLU A 111 2.16 11.42 13.98
C GLU A 111 2.55 11.54 15.47
N GLY A 112 2.09 10.61 16.31
CA GLY A 112 2.22 10.71 17.76
C GLY A 112 0.94 11.23 18.43
N THR A 113 1.02 11.44 19.74
CA THR A 113 -0.13 11.80 20.58
C THR A 113 -0.09 13.27 21.05
N GLY A 114 0.83 14.08 20.54
CA GLY A 114 0.95 15.49 20.92
C GLY A 114 1.36 15.69 22.38
N SER A 115 2.34 14.93 22.87
CA SER A 115 2.86 15.12 24.22
C SER A 115 3.53 16.49 24.36
N LEU A 116 3.29 17.17 25.48
CA LEU A 116 4.00 18.41 25.81
C LEU A 116 5.50 18.13 25.85
N ALA A 117 6.29 18.92 25.13
CA ALA A 117 7.72 18.95 25.35
C ALA A 117 7.95 19.30 26.82
N GLY A 118 8.71 18.49 27.55
CA GLY A 118 9.04 18.76 28.94
C GLY A 118 9.73 20.13 29.11
N SER A 119 10.03 20.51 30.35
CA SER A 119 10.67 21.79 30.62
C SER A 119 12.01 21.93 29.89
N LEU A 120 12.12 22.92 29.01
CA LEU A 120 13.36 23.28 28.33
C LEU A 120 14.20 24.22 29.20
N SER A 121 15.52 24.12 29.08
CA SER A 121 16.44 25.05 29.75
C SER A 121 16.21 26.49 29.27
N SER A 122 16.27 27.44 30.21
CA SER A 122 16.15 28.87 29.88
C SER A 122 17.40 29.38 29.17
N LEU A 123 17.22 30.15 28.10
CA LEU A 123 18.32 30.72 27.29
C LEU A 123 19.24 31.66 28.08
N GLY A 124 18.74 32.26 29.17
CA GLY A 124 19.49 33.19 30.03
C GLY A 124 20.26 32.53 31.18
N SER A 125 20.31 31.19 31.27
CA SER A 125 20.96 30.50 32.39
C SER A 125 22.47 30.80 32.50
N ASN A 126 23.08 31.32 31.43
CA ASN A 126 24.52 31.59 31.35
C ASN A 126 24.85 33.09 31.44
N THR A 127 23.85 33.97 31.58
CA THR A 127 24.07 35.42 31.68
C THR A 127 24.22 35.91 33.12
N SER A 128 24.35 34.99 34.08
CA SER A 128 24.76 35.36 35.43
C SER A 128 26.20 35.85 35.36
N ASP A 129 26.37 37.15 35.56
CA ASP A 129 27.64 37.88 35.61
C ASP A 129 28.08 38.51 34.27
N VAL A 130 27.19 39.31 33.67
CA VAL A 130 27.65 40.37 32.76
C VAL A 130 28.32 41.44 33.62
N ASP A 131 29.63 41.55 33.45
CA ASP A 131 30.52 42.52 34.10
C ASP A 131 29.83 43.89 34.26
N GLN A 132 29.57 44.31 35.51
CA GLN A 132 28.89 45.57 35.86
C GLN A 132 29.79 46.80 35.61
N ASN A 133 30.57 46.77 34.53
CA ASN A 133 31.50 47.82 34.14
C ASN A 133 30.81 48.77 33.15
N TYR A 134 30.47 49.96 33.65
CA TYR A 134 29.72 50.97 32.90
C TYR A 134 30.57 52.15 32.41
N GLU A 135 31.89 51.97 32.29
CA GLU A 135 32.82 53.06 31.91
C GLU A 135 32.49 53.69 30.54
N TYR A 136 31.85 52.93 29.64
CA TYR A 136 31.39 53.44 28.34
C TYR A 136 30.38 54.58 28.45
N LEU A 137 29.67 54.75 29.57
CA LEU A 137 28.70 55.83 29.78
C LEU A 137 29.35 57.23 29.75
N VAL A 138 30.63 57.33 30.10
CA VAL A 138 31.37 58.60 30.08
C VAL A 138 31.48 59.17 28.67
N GLY A 139 31.57 58.29 27.66
CA GLY A 139 31.69 58.67 26.24
C GLY A 139 30.38 58.97 25.53
N TRP A 140 29.21 58.72 26.14
CA TRP A 140 27.91 58.86 25.47
C TRP A 140 27.37 60.30 25.42
N GLY A 141 28.08 61.24 26.04
CA GLY A 141 27.81 62.67 25.93
C GLY A 141 26.91 63.25 27.03
N PRO A 142 26.54 64.55 26.93
CA PRO A 142 25.92 65.31 28.01
C PRO A 142 24.65 64.69 28.63
N PRO A 143 23.72 64.06 27.87
CA PRO A 143 22.52 63.45 28.43
C PRO A 143 22.81 62.32 29.41
N PHE A 144 23.93 61.60 29.23
CA PHE A 144 24.30 60.43 30.03
C PHE A 144 25.23 60.77 31.21
N LYS A 145 25.60 62.05 31.39
CA LYS A 145 26.54 62.49 32.44
C LYS A 145 26.07 62.12 33.85
N GLN A 146 24.76 62.19 34.11
CA GLN A 146 24.19 61.81 35.40
C GLN A 146 24.29 60.30 35.64
N LEU A 147 23.99 59.48 34.63
CA LEU A 147 24.13 58.02 34.71
C LEU A 147 25.61 57.62 34.84
N ALA A 148 26.50 58.20 34.05
CA ALA A 148 27.94 57.98 34.16
C ALA A 148 28.41 58.31 35.59
N GLY A 149 28.03 59.46 36.13
CA GLY A 149 28.36 59.84 37.51
C GLY A 149 27.87 58.82 38.56
N MET A 150 26.69 58.22 38.38
CA MET A 150 26.14 57.23 39.31
C MET A 150 26.84 55.87 39.25
N TYR A 151 27.20 55.40 38.05
CA TYR A 151 27.73 54.05 37.84
C TYR A 151 29.26 53.97 37.78
N THR A 152 29.98 55.08 37.55
CA THR A 152 31.46 55.10 37.53
C THR A 152 32.09 55.69 38.79
N SER A 153 31.36 56.49 39.59
CA SER A 153 31.89 57.07 40.85
C SER A 153 32.06 56.07 41.98
N GLN A 154 31.40 54.91 41.95
CA GLN A 154 31.49 53.93 43.06
C GLN A 154 32.83 53.18 43.14
N ARG A 155 33.75 53.43 42.21
CA ARG A 155 35.08 52.79 42.18
C ARG A 155 36.19 53.62 42.82
N SER A 156 35.96 54.91 43.11
CA SER A 156 36.98 55.81 43.69
C SER A 156 36.91 55.96 45.21
N THR A 157 36.00 55.25 45.90
CA THR A 157 35.86 55.27 47.37
C THR A 157 36.22 53.92 48.00
N ARG A 158 37.30 53.30 47.53
CA ARG A 158 37.99 52.21 48.22
C ARG A 158 39.49 52.45 48.09
N ASP A 159 39.98 53.36 48.92
CA ASP A 159 41.34 53.41 49.47
C ASP A 159 41.24 54.00 50.88
#